data_AF-A0A341C9X7-F1
#
_entry.id   AF-A0A341C9X7-F1
#
_cell.length_a   1.000
_cell.length_b   1.000
_cell.length_c   1.000
_cell.angle_alpha   90.00
_cell.angle_beta   90.00
_cell.angle_gamma   90.00
#
_symmetry.space_group_name_H-M   'P 1'
#
loop_
_entity.id
_entity.type
_entity.pdbx_description
1 polymer ?
#
loop_
_entity_poly.entity_id
_entity_poly.type
_entity_poly.pdbx_seq_one_letter_code
_entity_poly.pdbx_strand_id
1 'polypeptide(L)'
;MPHLENTVLCRESQVSTLQSLFGERHHFSFPSIFIYGHTASGKTYVTQTLLKTLELPHVFVNCVECFTLRLLLEQILNKLNHLSSSEGECSTQITCETFNDFVRLFKQITKAESLKDQTVYIVLDKAEYLRDMEAYLLPGFLRLQELTDRNVTVIFLSEIVWEKFRPNTGCFEPFVLYFPDYSIGNLQKILSHDHPPEYSADFYAAYINILLGVFYTVCRDLKELRHLAVLNFPKYCEPVVKGEASERDTRKLWRNIEPHLKKAMQTVYLREISSSQWEKLQKDDTDPGQLKGLSAYTHVELPYYSKFILIAAYLASYNPARTDKRFFLKHHGKIKKTNFLKKHEKTSNHLLGPKPFPLDRLLAILYSIVDSRVAPTANIFSQITSLVTLQLLTLVGHDDQLDGPKYKCTVSLDFIRAIARTVNFDIIKYLYDFL
;
A
#
# COMPACT_ATOMS: atom_id res chain seq x y z
N MET A 1 -19.38 -21.65 -22.58
CA MET A 1 -18.17 -22.39 -22.98
C MET A 1 -17.17 -21.48 -23.70
N PRO A 2 -17.40 -20.92 -24.91
CA PRO A 2 -16.41 -20.04 -25.58
C PRO A 2 -16.33 -18.62 -25.00
N HIS A 3 -17.37 -18.15 -24.30
CA HIS A 3 -17.41 -16.77 -23.79
C HIS A 3 -16.50 -16.54 -22.57
N LEU A 4 -16.20 -17.59 -21.80
CA LEU A 4 -15.38 -17.51 -20.59
C LEU A 4 -13.88 -17.54 -20.92
N GLU A 5 -13.49 -18.35 -21.90
CA GLU A 5 -12.11 -18.43 -22.40
C GLU A 5 -11.67 -17.12 -23.07
N ASN A 6 -12.59 -16.41 -23.72
CA ASN A 6 -12.29 -15.11 -24.33
C ASN A 6 -12.13 -13.97 -23.31
N THR A 7 -12.61 -14.14 -22.07
CA THR A 7 -12.55 -13.07 -21.05
C THR A 7 -11.48 -13.33 -19.99
N VAL A 8 -11.27 -14.59 -19.61
CA VAL A 8 -10.27 -14.99 -18.62
C VAL A 8 -9.12 -15.72 -19.31
N LEU A 9 -8.02 -15.02 -19.52
CA LEU A 9 -6.82 -15.59 -20.15
C LEU A 9 -5.85 -16.17 -19.11
N CYS A 10 -5.17 -17.27 -19.46
CA CYS A 10 -4.07 -17.88 -18.70
C CYS A 10 -4.45 -18.40 -17.30
N ARG A 11 -5.74 -18.68 -17.06
CA ARG A 11 -6.28 -19.21 -15.79
C ARG A 11 -7.25 -20.38 -16.01
N GLU A 12 -7.07 -21.10 -17.10
CA GLU A 12 -7.95 -22.18 -17.56
C GLU A 12 -8.00 -23.32 -16.52
N SER A 13 -6.87 -23.67 -15.92
CA SER A 13 -6.80 -24.73 -14.90
C SER A 13 -7.48 -24.35 -13.58
N GLN A 14 -7.37 -23.09 -13.15
CA GLN A 14 -8.04 -22.62 -11.92
C GLN A 14 -9.54 -22.52 -12.13
N VAL A 15 -9.97 -22.03 -13.30
CA VAL A 15 -11.38 -21.96 -13.69
C VAL A 15 -11.99 -23.36 -13.76
N SER A 16 -11.33 -24.32 -14.41
CA SER A 16 -11.84 -25.70 -14.49
C SER A 16 -11.94 -26.35 -13.12
N THR A 17 -10.96 -26.11 -12.23
CA THR A 17 -10.99 -26.59 -10.85
C THR A 17 -12.17 -25.99 -10.08
N LEU A 18 -12.34 -24.66 -10.09
CA LEU A 18 -13.46 -24.00 -9.41
C LEU A 18 -14.82 -24.45 -9.96
N GLN A 19 -14.93 -24.57 -11.28
CA GLN A 19 -16.16 -25.04 -11.92
C GLN A 19 -16.49 -26.49 -11.52
N SER A 20 -15.48 -27.36 -11.42
CA SER A 20 -15.66 -28.73 -10.96
C SER A 20 -16.09 -28.81 -9.49
N LEU A 21 -15.60 -27.89 -8.64
CA LEU A 21 -15.98 -27.80 -7.23
C LEU A 21 -17.40 -27.27 -7.04
N PHE A 22 -17.84 -26.34 -7.90
CA PHE A 22 -19.22 -25.83 -7.88
C PHE A 22 -20.22 -26.90 -8.33
N GLY A 23 -19.85 -27.74 -9.30
CA GLY A 23 -20.70 -28.83 -9.76
C GLY A 23 -22.03 -28.35 -10.31
N GLU A 24 -23.11 -29.07 -10.00
CA GLU A 24 -24.48 -28.68 -10.33
C GLU A 24 -25.11 -27.89 -9.19
N ARG A 25 -26.09 -27.04 -9.50
CA ARG A 25 -26.72 -26.14 -8.53
C ARG A 25 -27.36 -26.86 -7.33
N HIS A 26 -27.81 -28.10 -7.52
CA HIS A 26 -28.46 -28.92 -6.49
C HIS A 26 -27.47 -29.70 -5.62
N HIS A 27 -26.23 -29.88 -6.09
CA HIS A 27 -25.22 -30.61 -5.33
C HIS A 27 -24.71 -29.76 -4.16
N PHE A 28 -24.33 -30.43 -3.08
CA PHE A 28 -23.62 -29.77 -1.99
C PHE A 28 -22.16 -29.61 -2.38
N SER A 29 -21.69 -28.36 -2.39
CA SER A 29 -20.27 -28.06 -2.53
C SER A 29 -19.59 -28.04 -1.15
N PHE A 30 -18.31 -27.68 -1.13
CA PHE A 30 -17.57 -27.51 0.11
C PHE A 30 -18.16 -26.36 0.95
N PRO A 31 -18.17 -26.47 2.30
CA PRO A 31 -18.64 -25.39 3.17
C PRO A 31 -17.84 -24.11 2.99
N SER A 32 -16.53 -24.27 2.81
CA SER A 32 -15.62 -23.16 2.65
C SER A 32 -14.49 -23.47 1.67
N ILE A 33 -14.20 -22.49 0.83
CA ILE A 33 -13.10 -22.51 -0.13
C ILE A 33 -12.21 -21.31 0.19
N PHE A 34 -10.92 -21.56 0.37
CA PHE A 34 -9.95 -20.52 0.67
C PHE A 34 -9.02 -20.33 -0.52
N ILE A 35 -9.16 -19.21 -1.22
CA ILE A 35 -8.38 -18.87 -2.39
C ILE A 35 -7.31 -17.87 -2.00
N TYR A 36 -6.04 -18.26 -2.12
CA TYR A 36 -4.91 -17.37 -1.83
C TYR A 36 -4.00 -17.20 -3.04
N GLY A 37 -3.34 -16.06 -3.10
CA GLY A 37 -2.36 -15.75 -4.15
C GLY A 37 -1.92 -14.30 -4.04
N HIS A 38 -0.88 -13.90 -4.77
CA HIS A 38 -0.39 -12.53 -4.71
C HIS A 38 -1.42 -11.50 -5.21
N THR A 39 -1.12 -10.22 -4.94
CA THR A 39 -1.85 -9.12 -5.55
C THR A 39 -1.82 -9.24 -7.08
N ALA A 40 -2.89 -8.80 -7.74
CA ALA A 40 -3.05 -8.85 -9.18
C ALA A 40 -2.97 -10.24 -9.87
N SER A 41 -3.11 -11.35 -9.14
CA SER A 41 -3.21 -12.69 -9.74
C SER A 41 -4.58 -13.01 -10.37
N GLY A 42 -5.54 -12.07 -10.29
CA GLY A 42 -6.86 -12.18 -10.90
C GLY A 42 -7.91 -12.90 -10.07
N LYS A 43 -7.67 -13.20 -8.77
CA LYS A 43 -8.60 -13.94 -7.89
C LYS A 43 -10.03 -13.41 -7.94
N THR A 44 -10.20 -12.13 -7.62
CA THR A 44 -11.50 -11.45 -7.61
C THR A 44 -12.13 -11.43 -8.99
N TYR A 45 -11.35 -11.13 -10.04
CA TYR A 45 -11.83 -11.09 -11.42
C TYR A 45 -12.38 -12.45 -11.86
N VAL A 46 -11.60 -13.52 -11.70
CA VAL A 46 -11.99 -14.88 -12.10
C VAL A 46 -13.21 -15.37 -11.31
N THR A 47 -13.23 -15.13 -9.99
CA THR A 47 -14.36 -15.56 -9.14
C THR A 47 -15.64 -14.81 -9.54
N GLN A 48 -15.54 -13.50 -9.79
CA GLN A 48 -16.68 -12.68 -10.15
C GLN A 48 -17.20 -13.01 -11.57
N THR A 49 -16.32 -13.22 -12.55
CA THR A 49 -16.73 -13.59 -13.91
C THR A 49 -17.38 -14.96 -13.92
N LEU A 50 -16.80 -15.94 -13.21
CA LEU A 50 -17.35 -17.30 -13.14
C LEU A 50 -18.75 -17.32 -12.51
N LEU A 51 -18.93 -16.65 -11.36
CA LEU A 51 -20.24 -16.59 -10.69
C LEU A 51 -21.30 -15.86 -11.52
N LYS A 52 -20.91 -14.79 -12.24
CA LYS A 52 -21.81 -14.05 -13.15
C LYS A 52 -22.19 -14.88 -14.37
N THR A 53 -21.24 -15.55 -15.02
CA THR A 53 -21.54 -16.31 -16.25
C THR A 53 -22.34 -17.58 -15.98
N LEU A 54 -22.16 -18.20 -14.81
CA LEU A 54 -22.97 -19.35 -14.39
C LEU A 54 -24.33 -18.92 -13.79
N GLU A 55 -24.57 -17.62 -13.65
CA GLU A 55 -25.77 -17.02 -13.05
C GLU A 55 -26.12 -17.69 -11.70
N LEU A 56 -25.11 -17.90 -10.86
CA LEU A 56 -25.27 -18.50 -9.53
C LEU A 56 -25.67 -17.42 -8.52
N PRO A 57 -26.56 -17.70 -7.56
CA PRO A 57 -26.92 -16.74 -6.52
C PRO A 57 -25.70 -16.52 -5.62
N HIS A 58 -25.11 -15.33 -5.72
CA HIS A 58 -23.88 -15.01 -5.00
C HIS A 58 -23.90 -13.61 -4.42
N VAL A 59 -23.21 -13.47 -3.29
CA VAL A 59 -23.00 -12.19 -2.61
C VAL A 59 -21.52 -11.90 -2.59
N PHE A 60 -21.16 -10.69 -3.00
CA PHE A 60 -19.78 -10.22 -2.95
C PHE A 60 -19.63 -9.15 -1.88
N VAL A 61 -18.76 -9.35 -0.91
CA VAL A 61 -18.48 -8.41 0.19
C VAL A 61 -16.98 -8.21 0.35
N ASN A 62 -16.59 -6.96 0.57
CA ASN A 62 -15.21 -6.58 0.84
C ASN A 62 -15.02 -6.35 2.34
N CYS A 63 -14.17 -7.15 2.98
CA CYS A 63 -13.94 -7.06 4.42
C CYS A 63 -13.24 -5.77 4.85
N VAL A 64 -12.61 -5.02 3.93
CA VAL A 64 -12.03 -3.70 4.22
C VAL A 64 -13.10 -2.63 4.42
N GLU A 65 -14.19 -2.71 3.66
CA GLU A 65 -15.31 -1.76 3.79
C GLU A 65 -16.08 -2.02 5.08
N CYS A 66 -16.24 -3.30 5.44
CA CYS A 66 -16.93 -3.74 6.64
C CYS A 66 -15.99 -3.87 7.84
N PHE A 67 -15.57 -2.76 8.44
CA PHE A 67 -14.67 -2.79 9.61
C PHE A 67 -15.35 -3.21 10.93
N THR A 68 -16.69 -3.32 10.96
CA THR A 68 -17.44 -3.85 12.11
C THR A 68 -18.24 -5.09 11.74
N LEU A 69 -18.44 -5.99 12.71
CA LEU A 69 -19.23 -7.21 12.53
C LEU A 69 -20.65 -6.89 12.04
N ARG A 70 -21.30 -5.89 12.65
CA ARG A 70 -22.66 -5.48 12.27
C ARG A 70 -22.77 -5.14 10.78
N LEU A 71 -21.86 -4.30 10.27
CA LEU A 71 -21.87 -3.90 8.86
C LEU A 71 -21.66 -5.10 7.94
N LEU A 72 -20.77 -6.02 8.30
CA LEU A 72 -20.50 -7.23 7.53
C LEU A 72 -21.77 -8.10 7.42
N LEU A 73 -22.41 -8.41 8.55
CA LEU A 73 -23.59 -9.26 8.59
C LEU A 73 -24.79 -8.61 7.92
N GLU A 74 -25.05 -7.33 8.19
CA GLU A 74 -26.13 -6.56 7.55
C GLU A 74 -25.94 -6.49 6.03
N GLN A 75 -24.71 -6.25 5.55
CA GLN A 75 -24.47 -6.16 4.10
C GLN A 75 -24.69 -7.50 3.40
N ILE A 76 -24.30 -8.63 4.03
CA ILE A 76 -24.57 -9.97 3.48
C ILE A 76 -26.09 -10.22 3.43
N LEU A 77 -26.81 -10.00 4.54
CA LEU A 77 -28.25 -10.25 4.61
C LEU A 77 -29.04 -9.36 3.65
N ASN A 78 -28.71 -8.07 3.58
CA ASN A 78 -29.41 -7.14 2.69
C ASN A 78 -29.19 -7.52 1.21
N LYS A 79 -27.96 -7.89 0.82
CA LYS A 79 -27.68 -8.37 -0.54
C LYS A 79 -28.42 -9.67 -0.86
N LEU A 80 -28.51 -10.61 0.08
CA LEU A 80 -29.31 -11.83 -0.10
C LEU A 80 -30.80 -11.54 -0.23
N ASN A 81 -31.31 -10.60 0.57
CA ASN A 81 -32.70 -10.21 0.52
C ASN A 81 -33.05 -9.63 -0.87
N HIS A 82 -32.18 -8.76 -1.41
CA HIS A 82 -32.32 -8.24 -2.77
C HIS A 82 -32.27 -9.31 -3.86
N LEU A 83 -31.46 -10.37 -3.68
CA LEU A 83 -31.45 -11.50 -4.61
C LEU A 83 -32.71 -12.36 -4.52
N SER A 84 -33.34 -12.42 -3.35
CA SER A 84 -34.56 -13.20 -3.13
C SER A 84 -35.85 -12.48 -3.55
N SER A 85 -35.85 -11.15 -3.61
CA SER A 85 -37.03 -10.34 -3.91
C SER A 85 -37.09 -9.97 -5.39
N SER A 86 -38.11 -10.49 -6.10
CA SER A 86 -38.45 -10.06 -7.46
C SER A 86 -39.21 -8.72 -7.43
N GLU A 87 -38.54 -7.64 -7.88
CA GLU A 87 -39.00 -6.29 -8.29
C GLU A 87 -40.15 -5.54 -7.58
N GLY A 88 -40.84 -6.08 -6.57
CA GLY A 88 -42.14 -5.52 -6.11
C GLY A 88 -42.29 -5.15 -4.64
N GLU A 89 -41.54 -5.74 -3.71
CA GLU A 89 -41.72 -5.47 -2.28
C GLU A 89 -40.51 -4.76 -1.68
N CYS A 90 -40.74 -3.52 -1.24
CA CYS A 90 -39.79 -2.63 -0.60
C CYS A 90 -39.01 -3.36 0.50
N SER A 91 -37.73 -3.61 0.25
CA SER A 91 -36.84 -4.29 1.19
C SER A 91 -36.72 -3.46 2.48
N THR A 92 -37.34 -3.92 3.56
CA THR A 92 -36.99 -3.45 4.89
C THR A 92 -35.52 -3.76 5.14
N GLN A 93 -34.75 -2.76 5.59
CA GLN A 93 -33.36 -2.99 5.98
C GLN A 93 -33.35 -3.96 7.17
N ILE A 94 -32.75 -5.12 6.97
CA ILE A 94 -32.63 -6.12 8.02
C ILE A 94 -31.47 -5.69 8.89
N THR A 95 -31.77 -5.39 10.15
CA THR A 95 -30.74 -5.10 11.15
C THR A 95 -30.32 -6.39 11.84
N CYS A 96 -29.02 -6.53 12.08
CA CYS A 96 -28.47 -7.73 12.68
C CYS A 96 -27.36 -7.35 13.65
N GLU A 97 -27.58 -7.63 14.94
CA GLU A 97 -26.64 -7.25 16.01
C GLU A 97 -25.70 -8.41 16.37
N THR A 98 -26.16 -9.66 16.28
CA THR A 98 -25.39 -10.84 16.70
C THR A 98 -25.27 -11.88 15.60
N PHE A 99 -24.23 -12.71 15.67
CA PHE A 99 -24.04 -13.81 14.72
C PHE A 99 -25.16 -14.87 14.80
N ASN A 100 -25.79 -15.07 15.96
CA ASN A 100 -26.92 -15.98 16.09
C ASN A 100 -28.17 -15.44 15.38
N ASP A 101 -28.44 -14.14 15.53
CA ASP A 101 -29.51 -13.48 14.78
C ASP A 101 -29.24 -13.57 13.27
N PHE A 102 -27.99 -13.43 12.85
CA PHE A 102 -27.58 -13.64 11.46
C PHE A 102 -27.94 -15.04 10.97
N VAL A 103 -27.56 -16.10 11.70
CA VAL A 103 -27.89 -17.48 11.32
C VAL A 103 -29.40 -17.70 11.24
N ARG A 104 -30.19 -17.15 12.19
CA ARG A 104 -31.66 -17.24 12.18
C ARG A 104 -32.27 -16.54 10.97
N LEU A 105 -31.87 -15.29 10.72
CA LEU A 105 -32.37 -14.48 9.60
C LEU A 105 -31.93 -15.04 8.25
N PHE A 106 -30.69 -15.52 8.16
CA PHE A 106 -30.17 -16.20 6.98
C PHE A 106 -31.04 -17.42 6.65
N LYS A 107 -31.31 -18.30 7.64
CA LYS A 107 -32.23 -19.44 7.46
C LYS A 107 -33.63 -19.03 7.00
N GLN A 108 -34.11 -17.84 7.37
CA GLN A 108 -35.41 -17.34 6.96
C GLN A 108 -35.40 -16.87 5.51
N ILE A 109 -34.38 -16.11 5.09
CA ILE A 109 -34.25 -15.60 3.71
C ILE A 109 -34.02 -16.76 2.72
N THR A 110 -33.17 -17.73 3.08
CA THR A 110 -32.87 -18.89 2.22
C THR A 110 -34.05 -19.86 2.07
N LYS A 111 -35.15 -19.70 2.84
CA LYS A 111 -36.38 -20.47 2.61
C LYS A 111 -37.19 -19.99 1.40
N ALA A 112 -36.85 -18.85 0.79
CA ALA A 112 -37.50 -18.38 -0.42
C ALA A 112 -37.36 -19.40 -1.56
N GLU A 113 -38.41 -19.58 -2.38
CA GLU A 113 -38.45 -20.62 -3.43
C GLU A 113 -37.34 -20.49 -4.47
N SER A 114 -36.85 -19.27 -4.69
CA SER A 114 -35.72 -18.98 -5.58
C SER A 114 -34.40 -19.62 -5.14
N LEU A 115 -34.24 -19.92 -3.84
CA LEU A 115 -32.97 -20.35 -3.23
C LEU A 115 -33.02 -21.74 -2.58
N LYS A 116 -34.20 -22.40 -2.51
CA LYS A 116 -34.37 -23.65 -1.75
C LYS A 116 -33.45 -24.79 -2.20
N ASP A 117 -33.27 -24.95 -3.50
CA ASP A 117 -32.52 -26.07 -4.09
C ASP A 117 -31.20 -25.63 -4.75
N GLN A 118 -30.70 -24.44 -4.42
CA GLN A 118 -29.49 -23.89 -5.05
C GLN A 118 -28.38 -23.62 -4.01
N THR A 119 -27.14 -23.87 -4.41
CA THR A 119 -25.94 -23.42 -3.69
C THR A 119 -25.90 -21.89 -3.63
N VAL A 120 -25.92 -21.30 -2.44
CA VAL A 120 -25.72 -19.85 -2.24
C VAL A 120 -24.26 -19.57 -1.96
N TYR A 121 -23.63 -18.70 -2.76
CA TYR A 121 -22.21 -18.35 -2.61
C TYR A 121 -22.04 -17.04 -1.86
N ILE A 122 -21.17 -17.03 -0.85
CA ILE A 122 -20.76 -15.82 -0.14
C ILE A 122 -19.28 -15.62 -0.38
N VAL A 123 -18.92 -14.58 -1.12
CA VAL A 123 -17.54 -14.24 -1.43
C VAL A 123 -17.09 -13.11 -0.51
N LEU A 124 -16.10 -13.41 0.33
CA LEU A 124 -15.44 -12.49 1.24
C LEU A 124 -14.08 -12.11 0.66
N ASP A 125 -14.01 -10.94 0.04
CA ASP A 125 -12.77 -10.38 -0.50
C ASP A 125 -11.94 -9.72 0.61
N LYS A 126 -10.62 -9.87 0.51
CA LYS A 126 -9.64 -9.45 1.52
C LYS A 126 -9.94 -10.02 2.92
N ALA A 127 -10.11 -11.34 2.97
CA ALA A 127 -10.47 -12.05 4.18
C ALA A 127 -9.42 -11.91 5.32
N GLU A 128 -8.21 -11.44 5.04
CA GLU A 128 -7.19 -11.17 6.07
C GLU A 128 -7.67 -10.26 7.20
N TYR A 129 -8.59 -9.33 6.94
CA TYR A 129 -9.12 -8.43 7.97
C TYR A 129 -10.09 -9.12 8.95
N LEU A 130 -10.64 -10.28 8.60
CA LEU A 130 -11.54 -11.04 9.48
C LEU A 130 -10.82 -11.56 10.73
N ARG A 131 -9.50 -11.75 10.65
CA ARG A 131 -8.67 -12.21 11.79
C ARG A 131 -8.54 -11.13 12.88
N ASP A 132 -8.65 -9.86 12.50
CA ASP A 132 -8.46 -8.71 13.39
C ASP A 132 -9.79 -8.27 14.04
N MET A 133 -10.92 -8.85 13.58
CA MET A 133 -12.25 -8.64 14.16
C MET A 133 -12.46 -9.58 15.36
N GLU A 134 -13.60 -10.26 15.41
CA GLU A 134 -14.00 -11.11 16.52
C GLU A 134 -13.56 -12.56 16.28
N ALA A 135 -12.91 -13.18 17.28
CA ALA A 135 -12.24 -14.47 17.13
C ALA A 135 -13.16 -15.64 16.70
N TYR A 136 -14.46 -15.54 16.98
CA TYR A 136 -15.45 -16.56 16.64
C TYR A 136 -16.04 -16.41 15.23
N LEU A 137 -15.82 -15.26 14.58
CA LEU A 137 -16.43 -14.92 13.29
C LEU A 137 -15.93 -15.84 12.17
N LEU A 138 -14.61 -16.02 12.07
CA LEU A 138 -13.99 -16.88 11.05
C LEU A 138 -14.40 -18.35 11.21
N PRO A 139 -14.30 -19.00 12.40
CA PRO A 139 -14.86 -20.33 12.63
C PRO A 139 -16.36 -20.43 12.32
N GLY A 140 -17.13 -19.39 12.64
CA GLY A 140 -18.55 -19.30 12.34
C GLY A 140 -18.84 -19.35 10.84
N PHE A 141 -18.08 -18.60 10.03
CA PHE A 141 -18.24 -18.63 8.56
C PHE A 141 -17.75 -19.93 7.93
N LEU A 142 -16.66 -20.53 8.43
CA LEU A 142 -16.16 -21.83 7.92
C LEU A 142 -17.18 -22.96 8.10
N ARG A 143 -17.95 -22.91 9.19
CA ARG A 143 -19.01 -23.88 9.52
C ARG A 143 -20.41 -23.37 9.19
N LEU A 144 -20.54 -22.31 8.39
CA LEU A 144 -21.84 -21.68 8.15
C LEU A 144 -22.83 -22.66 7.53
N GLN A 145 -22.38 -23.55 6.65
CA GLN A 145 -23.21 -24.61 6.06
C GLN A 145 -23.82 -25.53 7.12
N GLU A 146 -23.04 -25.95 8.13
CA GLU A 146 -23.49 -26.80 9.23
C GLU A 146 -24.42 -26.05 10.20
N LEU A 147 -24.09 -24.79 10.53
CA LEU A 147 -24.89 -23.97 11.43
C LEU A 147 -26.26 -23.62 10.82
N THR A 148 -26.27 -23.36 9.51
CA THR A 148 -27.49 -22.99 8.78
C THR A 148 -28.28 -24.20 8.30
N ASP A 149 -27.67 -25.38 8.19
CA ASP A 149 -28.23 -26.57 7.53
C ASP A 149 -28.82 -26.22 6.14
N ARG A 150 -28.09 -25.39 5.41
CA ARG A 150 -28.43 -24.89 4.07
C ARG A 150 -27.24 -25.04 3.15
N ASN A 151 -27.52 -25.19 1.85
CA ASN A 151 -26.47 -25.33 0.84
C ASN A 151 -25.78 -23.97 0.59
N VAL A 152 -24.78 -23.68 1.42
CA VAL A 152 -24.02 -22.42 1.40
C VAL A 152 -22.54 -22.73 1.26
N THR A 153 -21.87 -22.01 0.37
CA THR A 153 -20.42 -22.07 0.20
C THR A 153 -19.83 -20.70 0.43
N VAL A 154 -18.92 -20.60 1.40
CA VAL A 154 -18.19 -19.37 1.70
C VAL A 154 -16.83 -19.40 1.00
N ILE A 155 -16.57 -18.42 0.13
CA ILE A 155 -15.31 -18.28 -0.59
C ILE A 155 -14.52 -17.13 0.04
N PHE A 156 -13.36 -17.44 0.61
CA PHE A 156 -12.44 -16.45 1.16
C PHE A 156 -11.36 -16.14 0.12
N LEU A 157 -11.16 -14.86 -0.18
CA LEU A 157 -10.07 -14.40 -1.03
C LEU A 157 -9.05 -13.67 -0.17
N SER A 158 -7.78 -14.07 -0.22
CA SER A 158 -6.71 -13.40 0.54
C SER A 158 -5.39 -13.37 -0.22
N GLU A 159 -4.46 -12.54 0.27
CA GLU A 159 -3.05 -12.61 -0.12
C GLU A 159 -2.21 -13.47 0.84
N ILE A 160 -2.73 -13.70 2.04
CA ILE A 160 -2.04 -14.41 3.11
C ILE A 160 -2.32 -15.92 3.04
N VAL A 161 -1.30 -16.74 3.29
CA VAL A 161 -1.43 -18.20 3.39
C VAL A 161 -2.34 -18.63 4.54
N TRP A 162 -3.02 -19.76 4.37
CA TRP A 162 -4.04 -20.26 5.30
C TRP A 162 -3.50 -20.52 6.72
N GLU A 163 -2.23 -20.90 6.87
CA GLU A 163 -1.64 -21.23 8.17
C GLU A 163 -1.71 -20.08 9.18
N LYS A 164 -1.74 -18.83 8.69
CA LYS A 164 -1.85 -17.63 9.54
C LYS A 164 -3.29 -17.30 9.97
N PHE A 165 -4.28 -18.02 9.44
CA PHE A 165 -5.70 -17.87 9.79
C PHE A 165 -6.15 -18.84 10.88
N ARG A 166 -5.36 -19.88 11.18
CA ARG A 166 -5.72 -20.89 12.18
C ARG A 166 -5.85 -20.26 13.57
N PRO A 167 -7.04 -20.29 14.20
CA PRO A 167 -7.21 -19.87 15.58
C PRO A 167 -6.65 -20.93 16.54
N ASN A 168 -6.35 -20.52 17.77
CA ASN A 168 -5.79 -21.41 18.80
C ASN A 168 -6.71 -22.60 19.14
N THR A 169 -8.03 -22.41 19.03
CA THR A 169 -9.06 -23.40 19.40
C THR A 169 -9.34 -24.41 18.27
N GLY A 170 -8.66 -24.29 17.12
CA GLY A 170 -8.97 -25.07 15.91
C GLY A 170 -10.21 -24.57 15.18
N CYS A 171 -10.33 -24.95 13.91
CA CYS A 171 -11.46 -24.59 13.05
C CYS A 171 -11.70 -25.67 11.99
N PHE A 172 -12.81 -25.58 11.27
CA PHE A 172 -13.06 -26.45 10.12
C PHE A 172 -12.12 -26.05 8.97
N GLU A 173 -11.28 -26.98 8.50
CA GLU A 173 -10.29 -26.69 7.48
C GLU A 173 -10.96 -26.55 6.09
N PRO A 174 -10.83 -25.39 5.42
CA PRO A 174 -11.39 -25.16 4.10
C PRO A 174 -10.56 -25.87 3.01
N PHE A 175 -11.13 -25.99 1.82
CA PHE A 175 -10.34 -26.38 0.65
C PHE A 175 -9.47 -25.20 0.20
N VAL A 176 -8.15 -25.37 0.30
CA VAL A 176 -7.16 -24.33 -0.02
C VAL A 176 -6.78 -24.40 -1.50
N LEU A 177 -7.10 -23.35 -2.25
CA LEU A 177 -6.79 -23.21 -3.68
C LEU A 177 -5.76 -22.10 -3.91
N TYR A 178 -4.68 -22.44 -4.61
CA TYR A 178 -3.62 -21.49 -4.93
C TYR A 178 -3.81 -20.85 -6.31
N PHE A 179 -3.75 -19.52 -6.36
CA PHE A 179 -3.66 -18.75 -7.61
C PHE A 179 -2.20 -18.32 -7.85
N PRO A 180 -1.52 -18.91 -8.85
CA PRO A 180 -0.13 -18.57 -9.15
C PRO A 180 0.01 -17.13 -9.65
N ASP A 181 1.24 -16.63 -9.65
CA ASP A 181 1.58 -15.38 -10.32
C ASP A 181 1.50 -15.52 -11.84
N TYR A 182 1.50 -14.40 -12.56
CA TYR A 182 1.57 -14.40 -14.01
C TYR A 182 3.04 -14.44 -14.45
N SER A 183 3.38 -15.40 -15.31
CA SER A 183 4.67 -15.39 -15.99
C SER A 183 4.76 -14.19 -16.95
N ILE A 184 5.98 -13.84 -17.38
CA ILE A 184 6.19 -12.78 -18.36
C ILE A 184 5.37 -12.99 -19.64
N GLY A 185 5.27 -14.24 -20.11
CA GLY A 185 4.48 -14.59 -21.29
C GLY A 185 2.97 -14.43 -21.06
N ASN A 186 2.47 -14.75 -19.86
CA ASN A 186 1.06 -14.55 -19.53
C ASN A 186 0.73 -13.06 -19.44
N LEU A 187 1.59 -12.27 -18.79
CA LEU A 187 1.43 -10.81 -18.73
C LEU A 187 1.43 -10.19 -20.12
N GLN A 188 2.34 -10.62 -21.00
CA GLN A 188 2.41 -10.14 -22.37
C GLN A 188 1.09 -10.40 -23.11
N LYS A 189 0.57 -11.63 -23.06
CA LYS A 189 -0.69 -12.01 -23.71
C LYS A 189 -1.89 -11.22 -23.18
N ILE A 190 -2.00 -11.08 -21.86
CA ILE A 190 -3.10 -10.37 -21.21
C ILE A 190 -3.07 -8.88 -21.56
N LEU A 191 -1.90 -8.25 -21.48
CA LEU A 191 -1.75 -6.83 -21.80
C LEU A 191 -1.95 -6.56 -23.29
N SER A 192 -1.47 -7.45 -24.18
CA SER A 192 -1.64 -7.27 -25.62
C SER A 192 -3.09 -7.42 -26.11
N HIS A 193 -3.96 -8.05 -25.32
CA HIS A 193 -5.36 -8.22 -25.67
C HIS A 193 -6.12 -6.88 -25.70
N ASP A 194 -5.73 -5.93 -24.84
CA ASP A 194 -6.35 -4.60 -24.74
C ASP A 194 -5.73 -3.62 -25.77
N HIS A 195 -5.47 -4.06 -27.00
CA HIS A 195 -4.82 -3.22 -28.01
C HIS A 195 -5.76 -2.15 -28.58
N PRO A 196 -5.25 -0.94 -28.89
CA PRO A 196 -6.05 0.09 -29.56
C PRO A 196 -6.40 -0.35 -30.98
N PRO A 197 -7.61 -0.04 -31.48
CA PRO A 197 -8.04 -0.43 -32.84
C PRO A 197 -7.31 0.31 -33.96
N GLU A 198 -6.63 1.41 -33.62
CA GLU A 198 -5.91 2.29 -34.55
C GLU A 198 -4.61 1.67 -35.08
N TYR A 199 -4.03 0.71 -34.36
CA TYR A 199 -2.74 0.12 -34.66
C TYR A 199 -2.81 -1.40 -34.74
N SER A 200 -1.86 -2.01 -35.45
CA SER A 200 -1.76 -3.48 -35.52
C SER A 200 -1.52 -4.11 -34.14
N ALA A 201 -2.10 -5.28 -33.91
CA ALA A 201 -1.88 -6.06 -32.69
C ALA A 201 -0.39 -6.42 -32.50
N ASP A 202 0.33 -6.68 -33.59
CA ASP A 202 1.77 -6.98 -33.56
C ASP A 202 2.59 -5.78 -33.09
N PHE A 203 2.17 -4.57 -33.49
CA PHE A 203 2.81 -3.32 -33.09
C PHE A 203 2.66 -3.08 -31.58
N TYR A 204 1.45 -3.30 -31.06
CA TYR A 204 1.17 -3.18 -29.62
C TYR A 204 1.86 -4.31 -28.81
N ALA A 205 1.90 -5.54 -29.32
CA ALA A 205 2.61 -6.64 -28.69
C ALA A 205 4.13 -6.39 -28.58
N ALA A 206 4.73 -5.77 -29.60
CA ALA A 206 6.13 -5.33 -29.56
C ALA A 206 6.35 -4.25 -28.49
N TYR A 207 5.44 -3.29 -28.37
CA TYR A 207 5.47 -2.28 -27.31
C TYR A 207 5.40 -2.89 -25.90
N ILE A 208 4.44 -3.80 -25.67
CA ILE A 208 4.31 -4.50 -24.39
C ILE A 208 5.56 -5.32 -24.06
N ASN A 209 6.18 -5.96 -25.04
CA ASN A 209 7.43 -6.69 -24.83
C ASN A 209 8.57 -5.75 -24.37
N ILE A 210 8.67 -4.57 -24.96
CA ILE A 210 9.63 -3.53 -24.54
C ILE A 210 9.34 -3.07 -23.11
N LEU A 211 8.07 -2.78 -22.81
CA LEU A 211 7.64 -2.32 -21.50
C LEU A 211 7.93 -3.37 -20.42
N LEU A 212 7.57 -4.63 -20.65
CA LEU A 212 7.89 -5.73 -19.74
C LEU A 212 9.39 -5.92 -19.59
N GLY A 213 10.18 -5.77 -20.66
CA GLY A 213 11.64 -5.85 -20.59
C GLY A 213 12.27 -4.83 -19.62
N VAL A 214 11.68 -3.65 -19.47
CA VAL A 214 12.16 -2.62 -18.53
C VAL A 214 11.57 -2.82 -17.13
N PHE A 215 10.25 -2.99 -17.03
CA PHE A 215 9.53 -2.93 -15.74
C PHE A 215 9.42 -4.26 -14.99
N TYR A 216 9.56 -5.41 -15.66
CA TYR A 216 9.32 -6.73 -15.04
C TYR A 216 10.24 -7.05 -13.86
N THR A 217 11.43 -6.43 -13.83
CA THR A 217 12.38 -6.58 -12.72
C THR A 217 11.91 -5.89 -11.44
N VAL A 218 11.12 -4.81 -11.56
CA VAL A 218 10.65 -3.98 -10.44
C VAL A 218 9.18 -4.25 -10.11
N CYS A 219 8.33 -4.40 -11.13
CA CYS A 219 6.89 -4.53 -10.99
C CYS A 219 6.36 -5.75 -11.75
N ARG A 220 5.63 -6.61 -11.05
CA ARG A 220 4.89 -7.76 -11.61
C ARG A 220 3.38 -7.63 -11.48
N ASP A 221 2.91 -6.47 -11.05
CA ASP A 221 1.49 -6.19 -10.88
C ASP A 221 0.85 -5.84 -12.24
N LEU A 222 -0.16 -6.63 -12.63
CA LEU A 222 -0.88 -6.44 -13.89
C LEU A 222 -1.56 -5.06 -13.97
N LYS A 223 -2.11 -4.56 -12.86
CA LYS A 223 -2.85 -3.29 -12.84
C LYS A 223 -1.92 -2.10 -13.07
N GLU A 224 -0.77 -2.10 -12.40
CA GLU A 224 0.24 -1.05 -12.54
C GLU A 224 0.88 -1.10 -13.93
N LEU A 225 1.22 -2.29 -14.43
CA LEU A 225 1.75 -2.44 -15.78
C LEU A 225 0.75 -1.99 -16.84
N ARG A 226 -0.56 -2.29 -16.68
CA ARG A 226 -1.61 -1.79 -17.57
C ARG A 226 -1.69 -0.26 -17.54
N HIS A 227 -1.68 0.34 -16.35
CA HIS A 227 -1.71 1.80 -16.22
C HIS A 227 -0.48 2.47 -16.88
N LEU A 228 0.73 1.93 -16.66
CA LEU A 228 1.96 2.44 -17.28
C LEU A 228 1.97 2.22 -18.81
N ALA A 229 1.39 1.10 -19.27
CA ALA A 229 1.25 0.81 -20.69
C ALA A 229 0.37 1.84 -21.39
N VAL A 230 -0.79 2.17 -20.83
CA VAL A 230 -1.68 3.21 -21.36
C VAL A 230 -0.99 4.58 -21.36
N LEU A 231 -0.32 4.93 -20.26
CA LEU A 231 0.28 6.25 -20.08
C LEU A 231 1.45 6.55 -21.03
N ASN A 232 2.27 5.54 -21.36
CA ASN A 232 3.46 5.73 -22.19
C ASN A 232 3.24 5.38 -23.67
N PHE A 233 2.07 4.86 -24.03
CA PHE A 233 1.75 4.48 -25.41
C PHE A 233 1.76 5.66 -26.39
N PRO A 234 1.24 6.87 -26.05
CA PRO A 234 1.29 8.01 -26.96
C PRO A 234 2.72 8.43 -27.35
N LYS A 235 3.67 8.39 -26.41
CA LYS A 235 5.08 8.68 -26.68
C LYS A 235 5.75 7.59 -27.52
N TYR A 236 5.24 6.35 -27.46
CA TYR A 236 5.73 5.25 -28.30
C TYR A 236 5.37 5.44 -29.77
N CYS A 237 4.13 5.83 -30.06
CA CYS A 237 3.65 5.99 -31.44
C CYS A 237 4.02 7.34 -32.07
N GLU A 238 4.53 8.31 -31.30
CA GLU A 238 4.92 9.64 -31.80
C GLU A 238 5.82 9.62 -33.05
N PRO A 239 6.90 8.81 -33.16
CA PRO A 239 7.72 8.77 -34.36
C PRO A 239 6.99 8.19 -35.59
N VAL A 240 5.98 7.35 -35.36
CA VAL A 240 5.13 6.80 -36.42
C VAL A 240 4.18 7.89 -36.93
N VAL A 241 3.58 8.65 -36.02
CA VAL A 241 2.69 9.78 -36.35
C VAL A 241 3.46 10.90 -37.08
N LYS A 242 4.72 11.15 -36.72
CA LYS A 242 5.60 12.13 -37.39
C LYS A 242 6.15 11.63 -38.75
N GLY A 243 5.97 10.35 -39.09
CA GLY A 243 6.49 9.75 -40.33
C GLY A 243 8.00 9.49 -40.33
N GLU A 244 8.66 9.54 -39.17
CA GLU A 244 10.10 9.31 -39.03
C GLU A 244 10.47 7.82 -38.98
N ALA A 245 9.50 6.97 -38.59
CA ALA A 245 9.63 5.52 -38.52
C ALA A 245 8.36 4.82 -39.01
N SER A 246 8.52 3.62 -39.59
CA SER A 246 7.39 2.75 -39.91
C SER A 246 7.03 1.86 -38.71
N GLU A 247 5.84 1.26 -38.72
CA GLU A 247 5.41 0.29 -37.69
C GLU A 247 6.34 -0.92 -37.56
N ARG A 248 7.12 -1.23 -38.61
CA ARG A 248 8.05 -2.37 -38.66
C ARG A 248 9.42 -2.03 -38.03
N ASP A 249 9.73 -0.76 -37.82
CA ASP A 249 11.03 -0.29 -37.33
C ASP A 249 11.14 -0.35 -35.79
N THR A 250 10.92 -1.55 -35.23
CA THR A 250 10.91 -1.81 -33.77
C THR A 250 12.16 -1.29 -33.05
N ARG A 251 13.34 -1.38 -33.68
CA ARG A 251 14.61 -0.92 -33.06
C ARG A 251 14.68 0.59 -32.91
N LYS A 252 14.14 1.37 -33.86
CA LYS A 252 14.13 2.84 -33.77
C LYS A 252 13.18 3.30 -32.68
N LEU A 253 11.98 2.69 -32.64
CA LEU A 253 10.97 2.97 -31.62
C LEU A 253 11.45 2.60 -30.21
N TRP A 254 12.15 1.46 -30.09
CA TRP A 254 12.76 1.04 -28.83
C TRP A 254 13.78 2.07 -28.31
N ARG A 255 14.69 2.53 -29.16
CA ARG A 255 15.71 3.53 -28.77
C ARG A 255 15.09 4.87 -28.34
N ASN A 256 13.95 5.25 -28.93
CA ASN A 256 13.24 6.46 -28.55
C ASN A 256 12.61 6.33 -27.15
N ILE A 257 11.91 5.22 -26.90
CA ILE A 257 11.11 5.08 -25.68
C ILE A 257 11.90 4.56 -24.47
N GLU A 258 12.96 3.78 -24.67
CA GLU A 258 13.75 3.19 -23.58
C GLU A 258 14.19 4.21 -22.50
N PRO A 259 14.82 5.36 -22.83
CA PRO A 259 15.19 6.35 -21.81
C PRO A 259 13.97 6.98 -21.13
N HIS A 260 12.85 7.13 -21.85
CA HIS A 260 11.61 7.67 -21.31
C HIS A 260 10.97 6.70 -20.30
N LEU A 261 10.98 5.38 -20.56
CA LEU A 261 10.49 4.37 -19.61
C LEU A 261 11.33 4.34 -18.34
N LYS A 262 12.67 4.45 -18.46
CA LYS A 262 13.55 4.54 -17.28
C LYS A 262 13.25 5.77 -16.42
N LYS A 263 12.92 6.91 -17.04
CA LYS A 263 12.44 8.09 -16.30
C LYS A 263 11.08 7.84 -15.65
N ALA A 264 10.12 7.28 -16.39
CA ALA A 264 8.78 6.95 -15.87
C ALA A 264 8.83 5.97 -14.68
N MET A 265 9.79 5.04 -14.68
CA MET A 265 10.04 4.11 -13.58
C MET A 265 10.50 4.82 -12.30
N GLN A 266 11.23 5.92 -12.41
CA GLN A 266 11.72 6.69 -11.26
C GLN A 266 10.70 7.73 -10.77
N THR A 267 9.75 8.15 -11.61
CA THR A 267 8.80 9.22 -11.27
C THR A 267 7.38 8.69 -11.07
N VAL A 268 6.76 8.17 -12.13
CA VAL A 268 5.34 7.80 -12.16
C VAL A 268 5.07 6.57 -11.30
N TYR A 269 5.96 5.58 -11.33
CA TYR A 269 5.83 4.38 -10.51
C TYR A 269 5.91 4.70 -9.01
N LEU A 270 6.79 5.62 -8.61
CA LEU A 270 6.88 6.14 -7.24
C LEU A 270 5.78 7.17 -6.91
N ARG A 271 4.91 7.48 -7.89
CA ARG A 271 3.82 8.46 -7.80
C ARG A 271 4.27 9.88 -7.42
N GLU A 272 5.51 10.22 -7.77
CA GLU A 272 6.09 11.57 -7.58
C GLU A 272 5.40 12.63 -8.44
N ILE A 273 4.91 12.20 -9.60
CA ILE A 273 4.19 13.01 -10.58
C ILE A 273 2.85 12.32 -10.84
N SER A 274 1.77 13.09 -10.83
CA SER A 274 0.43 12.59 -11.14
C SER A 274 0.31 12.18 -12.61
N SER A 275 -0.55 11.20 -12.92
CA SER A 275 -0.79 10.77 -14.31
C SER A 275 -1.25 11.91 -15.22
N SER A 276 -2.08 12.83 -14.72
CA SER A 276 -2.54 13.99 -15.49
C SER A 276 -1.44 15.02 -15.78
N GLN A 277 -0.48 15.18 -14.87
CA GLN A 277 0.69 16.04 -15.10
C GLN A 277 1.64 15.39 -16.11
N TRP A 278 1.79 14.07 -16.05
CA TRP A 278 2.61 13.31 -16.99
C TRP A 278 2.03 13.33 -18.42
N GLU A 279 0.72 13.20 -18.57
CA GLU A 279 0.07 13.32 -19.87
C GLU A 279 0.24 14.72 -20.48
N LYS A 280 0.16 15.78 -19.65
CA LYS A 280 0.41 17.16 -20.11
C LYS A 280 1.84 17.34 -20.60
N LEU A 281 2.83 16.82 -19.86
CA LEU A 281 4.23 16.85 -20.28
C LEU A 281 4.44 16.23 -21.66
N GLN A 282 3.76 15.11 -21.95
CA GLN A 282 3.85 14.45 -23.25
C GLN A 282 3.21 15.27 -24.37
N LYS A 283 2.11 15.98 -24.09
CA LYS A 283 1.42 16.83 -25.07
C LYS A 283 2.18 18.12 -25.37
N ASP A 284 2.78 18.72 -24.35
CA ASP A 284 3.51 19.98 -24.45
C ASP A 284 4.98 19.78 -24.88
N ASP A 285 5.37 18.54 -25.23
CA ASP A 285 6.74 18.08 -25.52
C ASP A 285 7.80 18.62 -24.54
N THR A 286 7.40 18.76 -23.27
CA THR A 286 8.23 19.32 -22.22
C THR A 286 8.95 18.18 -21.50
N ASP A 287 10.26 18.36 -21.30
CA ASP A 287 11.07 17.34 -20.65
C ASP A 287 10.56 17.02 -19.22
N PRO A 288 10.29 15.74 -18.91
CA PRO A 288 9.71 15.34 -17.62
C PRO A 288 10.60 15.61 -16.41
N GLY A 289 11.87 15.95 -16.62
CA GLY A 289 12.83 16.29 -15.55
C GLY A 289 12.70 17.72 -15.00
N GLN A 290 11.89 18.58 -15.62
CA GLN A 290 11.72 19.97 -15.17
C GLN A 290 10.69 20.12 -14.04
N LEU A 291 9.73 19.18 -13.94
CA LEU A 291 8.77 19.17 -12.84
C LEU A 291 9.41 18.58 -11.58
N LYS A 292 9.45 19.39 -10.53
CA LYS A 292 9.78 18.90 -9.18
C LYS A 292 8.62 18.05 -8.68
N GLY A 293 8.86 16.75 -8.50
CA GLY A 293 7.91 15.83 -7.87
C GLY A 293 7.68 16.17 -6.39
N LEU A 294 6.68 15.54 -5.78
CA LEU A 294 6.32 15.73 -4.36
C LEU A 294 7.52 15.63 -3.41
N SER A 295 8.43 14.69 -3.65
CA SER A 295 9.63 14.46 -2.83
C SER A 295 10.67 15.57 -2.90
N ALA A 296 10.66 16.42 -3.95
CA ALA A 296 11.61 17.51 -4.09
C ALA A 296 11.24 18.77 -3.29
N TYR A 297 10.05 18.82 -2.67
CA TYR A 297 9.58 19.94 -1.84
C TYR A 297 10.03 19.82 -0.37
N THR A 298 11.28 19.43 -0.12
CA THR A 298 11.86 19.38 1.24
C THR A 298 12.23 20.75 1.82
N HIS A 299 11.83 21.85 1.20
CA HIS A 299 12.15 23.20 1.68
C HIS A 299 10.95 23.80 2.41
N VAL A 300 10.93 23.66 3.73
CA VAL A 300 9.91 24.28 4.60
C VAL A 300 10.46 25.58 5.16
N GLU A 301 9.73 26.68 4.96
CA GLU A 301 10.07 27.94 5.61
C GLU A 301 9.66 27.91 7.09
N LEU A 302 10.66 27.97 7.97
CA LEU A 302 10.46 27.99 9.42
C LEU A 302 10.93 29.32 10.02
N PRO A 303 10.35 29.77 11.14
CA PRO A 303 10.87 30.92 11.88
C PRO A 303 12.33 30.72 12.30
N TYR A 304 13.07 31.83 12.47
CA TYR A 304 14.49 31.80 12.79
C TYR A 304 14.82 30.92 14.02
N TYR A 305 14.14 31.15 15.16
CA TYR A 305 14.35 30.36 16.36
C TYR A 305 13.93 28.90 16.19
N SER A 306 12.84 28.62 15.46
CA SER A 306 12.41 27.25 15.14
C SER A 306 13.46 26.50 14.31
N LYS A 307 14.15 27.17 13.37
CA LYS A 307 15.28 26.58 12.62
C LYS A 307 16.41 26.16 13.55
N PHE A 308 16.82 27.03 14.47
CA PHE A 308 17.88 26.72 15.44
C PHE A 308 17.47 25.64 16.46
N ILE A 309 16.22 25.65 16.93
CA ILE A 309 15.66 24.60 17.79
C ILE A 309 15.75 23.25 17.07
N LEU A 310 15.36 23.19 15.79
CA LEU A 310 15.39 21.96 15.03
C LEU A 310 16.81 21.46 14.75
N ILE A 311 17.76 22.37 14.47
CA ILE A 311 19.19 22.05 14.34
C ILE A 311 19.75 21.50 15.67
N ALA A 312 19.45 22.17 16.80
CA ALA A 312 19.87 21.73 18.12
C ALA A 312 19.30 20.35 18.48
N ALA A 313 18.03 20.11 18.16
CA ALA A 313 17.38 18.83 18.35
C ALA A 313 18.02 17.72 17.50
N TYR A 314 18.40 18.02 16.26
CA TYR A 314 19.12 17.07 15.41
C TYR A 314 20.48 16.71 16.02
N LEU A 315 21.25 17.70 16.46
CA LEU A 315 22.52 17.48 17.14
C LEU A 315 22.37 16.68 18.43
N ALA A 316 21.35 16.98 19.24
CA ALA A 316 21.06 16.22 20.46
C ALA A 316 20.71 14.75 20.16
N SER A 317 19.99 14.50 19.07
CA SER A 317 19.49 13.17 18.69
C SER A 317 20.57 12.27 18.09
N TYR A 318 21.46 12.81 17.26
CA TYR A 318 22.47 12.04 16.53
C TYR A 318 23.84 12.01 17.23
N ASN A 319 24.18 13.00 18.05
CA ASN A 319 25.41 12.96 18.83
C ASN A 319 25.21 12.28 20.20
N PRO A 320 26.18 11.47 20.66
CA PRO A 320 26.13 10.93 22.00
C PRO A 320 26.31 12.03 23.07
N ALA A 321 25.57 11.95 24.17
CA ALA A 321 25.63 12.97 25.25
C ALA A 321 27.04 13.19 25.83
N ARG A 322 27.92 12.19 25.72
CA ARG A 322 29.33 12.29 26.16
C ARG A 322 30.15 13.29 25.34
N THR A 323 29.75 13.57 24.10
CA THR A 323 30.48 14.47 23.19
C THR A 323 30.03 15.92 23.25
N ASP A 324 28.88 16.22 23.86
CA ASP A 324 28.31 17.57 23.94
C ASP A 324 29.31 18.57 24.53
N LYS A 325 30.00 18.14 25.57
CA LYS A 325 31.11 18.84 26.22
C LYS A 325 32.15 19.32 25.21
N ARG A 326 32.64 18.42 24.35
CA ARG A 326 33.66 18.73 23.32
C ARG A 326 33.16 19.73 22.28
N PHE A 327 31.87 19.68 21.92
CA PHE A 327 31.31 20.45 20.81
C PHE A 327 30.75 21.82 21.20
N PHE A 328 30.13 21.94 22.38
CA PHE A 328 29.29 23.10 22.71
C PHE A 328 29.90 23.98 23.82
N LEU A 329 30.85 23.49 24.62
CA LEU A 329 31.44 24.33 25.66
C LEU A 329 32.64 25.14 25.13
N LYS A 330 32.45 26.45 24.98
CA LYS A 330 33.52 27.44 24.77
C LYS A 330 34.38 27.43 26.05
N HIS A 331 35.63 26.98 25.98
CA HIS A 331 36.54 26.65 27.12
C HIS A 331 36.42 25.24 27.71
N HIS A 332 36.23 24.22 26.87
CA HIS A 332 36.57 22.88 27.30
C HIS A 332 38.09 22.80 27.53
N GLY A 333 38.52 22.74 28.81
CA GLY A 333 39.92 22.51 29.16
C GLY A 333 40.48 21.27 28.44
N LYS A 334 41.81 21.15 28.36
CA LYS A 334 42.49 19.99 27.73
C LYS A 334 41.92 18.70 28.32
N ILE A 335 41.02 18.03 27.58
CA ILE A 335 40.55 16.70 27.94
C ILE A 335 41.80 15.83 27.92
N LYS A 336 42.19 15.28 29.07
CA LYS A 336 43.29 14.31 29.15
C LYS A 336 42.98 13.25 28.11
N LYS A 337 43.86 13.12 27.11
CA LYS A 337 43.85 12.04 26.11
C LYS A 337 44.08 10.72 26.86
N THR A 338 43.08 10.24 27.57
CA THR A 338 42.96 8.80 27.81
C THR A 338 42.72 8.22 26.42
N ASN A 339 43.49 7.20 26.07
CA ASN A 339 43.45 6.54 24.77
C ASN A 339 42.01 6.15 24.42
N PHE A 340 41.29 7.04 23.75
CA PHE A 340 40.17 6.69 22.89
C PHE A 340 40.81 6.01 21.68
N LEU A 341 41.34 4.80 21.93
CA LEU A 341 41.35 3.75 20.94
C LEU A 341 39.96 3.82 20.32
N LYS A 342 39.92 4.10 19.02
CA LYS A 342 38.76 3.94 18.15
C LYS A 342 38.27 2.51 18.37
N LYS A 343 37.50 2.28 19.43
CA LYS A 343 36.79 1.04 19.65
C LYS A 343 35.65 1.14 18.66
N HIS A 344 35.97 0.82 17.42
CA HIS A 344 35.11 0.43 16.32
C HIS A 344 33.62 0.35 16.73
N GLU A 345 32.96 1.50 16.95
CA GLU A 345 31.52 1.61 16.79
C GLU A 345 31.35 1.56 15.28
N LYS A 346 31.42 0.34 14.74
CA LYS A 346 31.42 0.03 13.30
C LYS A 346 30.13 0.44 12.61
N THR A 347 29.14 0.88 13.36
CA THR A 347 27.84 1.33 12.91
C THR A 347 27.73 2.81 13.21
N SER A 348 27.66 3.64 12.16
CA SER A 348 27.39 5.07 12.31
C SER A 348 26.09 5.26 13.09
N ASN A 349 26.05 6.27 13.97
CA ASN A 349 24.86 6.60 14.74
C ASN A 349 23.69 6.94 13.82
N HIS A 350 23.99 7.45 12.62
CA HIS A 350 23.00 7.66 11.57
C HIS A 350 22.30 6.37 11.08
N LEU A 351 22.95 5.20 11.14
CA LEU A 351 22.33 3.91 10.78
C LEU A 351 21.46 3.34 11.91
N LEU A 352 21.76 3.66 13.18
CA LEU A 352 20.94 3.25 14.33
C LEU A 352 19.65 4.08 14.45
N GLY A 353 19.64 5.28 13.86
CA GLY A 353 18.53 6.22 13.95
C GLY A 353 18.59 7.16 15.16
N PRO A 354 17.59 8.05 15.29
CA PRO A 354 17.59 9.14 16.27
C PRO A 354 17.44 8.65 17.73
N LYS A 355 18.33 9.09 18.63
CA LYS A 355 18.30 8.76 20.06
C LYS A 355 17.44 9.78 20.84
N PRO A 356 16.68 9.33 21.85
CA PRO A 356 15.90 10.24 22.68
C PRO A 356 16.81 11.15 23.52
N PHE A 357 16.44 12.41 23.66
CA PHE A 357 17.16 13.39 24.48
C PHE A 357 16.19 14.20 25.36
N PRO A 358 16.60 14.61 26.57
CA PRO A 358 15.78 15.43 27.45
C PRO A 358 15.70 16.88 26.98
N LEU A 359 14.62 17.58 27.36
CA LEU A 359 14.42 19.01 27.06
C LEU A 359 15.60 19.89 27.51
N ASP A 360 16.19 19.62 28.67
CA ASP A 360 17.31 20.40 29.20
C ASP A 360 18.53 20.37 28.26
N ARG A 361 18.80 19.19 27.66
CA ARG A 361 19.89 19.01 26.70
C ARG A 361 19.63 19.79 25.41
N LEU A 362 18.37 19.84 24.96
CA LEU A 362 17.96 20.65 23.80
C LEU A 362 18.23 22.13 24.04
N LEU A 363 17.76 22.66 25.17
CA LEU A 363 17.94 24.07 25.52
C LEU A 363 19.42 24.43 25.70
N ALA A 364 20.21 23.55 26.32
CA ALA A 364 21.65 23.76 26.48
C ALA A 364 22.38 23.86 25.12
N ILE A 365 22.05 22.97 24.17
CA ILE A 365 22.62 23.02 22.82
C ILE A 365 22.12 24.26 22.08
N LEU A 366 20.82 24.58 22.17
CA LEU A 366 20.23 25.78 21.55
C LEU A 366 20.94 27.06 21.98
N TYR A 367 21.12 27.26 23.29
CA TYR A 367 21.80 28.44 23.81
C TYR A 367 23.31 28.46 23.52
N SER A 368 23.90 27.30 23.21
CA SER A 368 25.30 27.24 22.76
C SER A 368 25.48 27.61 21.29
N ILE A 369 24.54 27.24 20.42
CA ILE A 369 24.68 27.43 18.97
C ILE A 369 24.14 28.78 18.48
N VAL A 370 23.25 29.42 19.24
CA VAL A 370 22.73 30.74 18.91
C VAL A 370 23.68 31.82 19.45
N ASP A 371 24.16 32.70 18.56
CA ASP A 371 25.11 33.75 18.94
C ASP A 371 24.49 34.89 19.78
N SER A 372 23.16 35.05 19.73
CA SER A 372 22.42 36.04 20.53
C SER A 372 22.03 35.50 21.92
N ARG A 373 21.96 36.40 22.91
CA ARG A 373 21.39 36.03 24.23
C ARG A 373 19.89 35.77 24.08
N VAL A 374 19.50 34.51 24.12
CA VAL A 374 18.11 34.08 24.06
C VAL A 374 17.56 33.96 25.48
N ALA A 375 16.55 34.77 25.82
CA ALA A 375 15.82 34.59 27.07
C ALA A 375 14.84 33.41 26.94
N PRO A 376 14.68 32.56 27.98
CA PRO A 376 13.69 31.49 28.02
C PRO A 376 12.27 32.09 28.11
N THR A 377 11.70 32.47 26.98
CA THR A 377 10.32 32.98 26.90
C THR A 377 9.35 31.83 26.66
N ALA A 378 8.09 31.99 27.09
CA ALA A 378 7.02 31.04 26.81
C ALA A 378 6.87 30.73 25.30
N ASN A 379 7.25 31.68 24.44
CA ASN A 379 7.23 31.52 22.98
C ASN A 379 8.20 30.43 22.48
N ILE A 380 9.35 30.23 23.14
CA ILE A 380 10.32 29.18 22.75
C ILE A 380 9.75 27.81 23.08
N PHE A 381 9.16 27.64 24.27
CA PHE A 381 8.49 26.40 24.65
C PHE A 381 7.30 26.11 23.74
N SER A 382 6.50 27.14 23.42
CA SER A 382 5.41 27.04 22.45
C SER A 382 5.90 26.61 21.06
N GLN A 383 7.05 27.14 20.60
CA GLN A 383 7.67 26.71 19.34
C GLN A 383 8.16 25.25 19.39
N ILE A 384 8.73 24.78 20.50
CA ILE A 384 9.13 23.38 20.65
C ILE A 384 7.90 22.47 20.55
N THR A 385 6.83 22.78 21.27
CA THR A 385 5.57 22.03 21.18
C THR A 385 4.98 22.10 19.76
N SER A 386 5.06 23.25 19.09
CA SER A 386 4.59 23.40 17.70
C SER A 386 5.38 22.51 16.74
N LEU A 387 6.70 22.39 16.91
CA LEU A 387 7.54 21.47 16.11
C LEU A 387 7.19 20.00 16.34
N VAL A 388 6.69 19.64 17.53
CA VAL A 388 6.16 18.30 17.81
C VAL A 388 4.83 18.08 17.09
N THR A 389 3.92 19.05 17.16
CA THR A 389 2.64 19.01 16.43
C THR A 389 2.84 18.91 14.91
N LEU A 390 3.88 19.56 14.38
CA LEU A 390 4.28 19.49 12.97
C LEU A 390 5.03 18.20 12.60
N GLN A 391 5.19 17.25 13.53
CA GLN A 391 5.92 15.98 13.35
C GLN A 391 7.40 16.12 12.93
N LEU A 392 8.00 17.31 13.11
CA LEU A 392 9.43 17.54 12.93
C LEU A 392 10.23 17.06 14.15
N LEU A 393 9.57 17.03 15.31
CA LEU A 393 10.01 16.36 16.54
C LEU A 393 8.93 15.37 16.98
N THR A 394 9.33 14.34 17.71
CA THR A 394 8.41 13.38 18.34
C THR A 394 8.73 13.27 19.82
N LEU A 395 7.70 13.24 20.66
CA LEU A 395 7.84 13.02 22.09
C LEU A 395 7.78 11.51 22.35
N VAL A 396 8.73 11.00 23.15
CA VAL A 396 8.86 9.58 23.48
C VAL A 396 8.36 9.33 24.89
N GLY A 397 7.24 8.62 24.99
CA GLY A 397 6.43 8.47 26.21
C GLY A 397 5.16 9.30 26.09
N HIS A 398 4.02 8.80 26.57
CA HIS A 398 2.78 9.58 26.61
C HIS A 398 2.48 10.16 27.99
N ASP A 399 3.26 9.75 28.99
CA ASP A 399 3.08 10.09 30.38
C ASP A 399 4.04 11.23 30.76
N ASP A 400 3.52 12.26 31.43
CA ASP A 400 4.23 13.41 31.97
C ASP A 400 4.84 14.40 30.95
N GLN A 401 3.96 15.10 30.23
CA GLN A 401 4.33 16.22 29.34
C GLN A 401 5.03 17.39 30.06
N LEU A 402 4.92 17.45 31.39
CA LEU A 402 5.51 18.49 32.24
C LEU A 402 6.82 18.05 32.91
N ASP A 403 7.00 16.77 33.21
CA ASP A 403 8.17 16.28 33.95
C ASP A 403 9.17 15.58 33.01
N GLY A 404 10.22 16.30 32.63
CA GLY A 404 11.34 15.75 31.86
C GLY A 404 10.99 15.10 30.51
N PRO A 405 10.26 15.78 29.60
CA PRO A 405 9.89 15.19 28.33
C PRO A 405 11.12 14.81 27.51
N LYS A 406 11.08 13.61 26.93
CA LYS A 406 12.11 13.09 26.03
C LYS A 406 11.67 13.30 24.59
N TYR A 407 12.48 14.00 23.82
CA TYR A 407 12.21 14.25 22.40
C TYR A 407 13.13 13.42 21.51
N LYS A 408 12.67 13.17 20.27
CA LYS A 408 13.42 12.60 19.16
C LYS A 408 13.26 13.47 17.93
N CYS A 409 14.33 13.59 17.16
CA CYS A 409 14.33 14.34 15.91
C CYS A 409 14.03 13.40 14.73
N THR A 410 13.00 13.69 13.94
CA THR A 410 12.52 12.82 12.84
C THR A 410 13.04 13.24 11.46
N VAL A 411 13.69 14.40 11.36
CA VAL A 411 14.13 14.95 10.08
C VAL A 411 15.43 14.30 9.57
N SER A 412 15.59 14.28 8.25
CA SER A 412 16.77 13.74 7.56
C SER A 412 17.96 14.71 7.61
N LEU A 413 19.16 14.19 7.31
CA LEU A 413 20.37 14.99 7.21
C LEU A 413 20.26 16.08 6.12
N ASP A 414 19.68 15.74 4.96
CA ASP A 414 19.54 16.66 3.84
C ASP A 414 18.62 17.84 4.18
N PHE A 415 17.52 17.56 4.89
CA PHE A 415 16.60 18.59 5.37
C PHE A 415 17.27 19.56 6.34
N ILE A 416 17.98 19.03 7.34
CA ILE A 416 18.72 19.85 8.30
C ILE A 416 19.86 20.62 7.64
N ARG A 417 20.56 20.03 6.68
CA ARG A 417 21.62 20.71 5.93
C ARG A 417 21.07 21.87 5.11
N ALA A 418 19.89 21.72 4.51
CA ALA A 418 19.20 22.81 3.83
C ALA A 418 18.86 23.94 4.80
N ILE A 419 18.27 23.62 5.96
CA ILE A 419 17.94 24.63 7.00
C ILE A 419 19.20 25.32 7.52
N ALA A 420 20.25 24.57 7.84
CA ALA A 420 21.51 25.09 8.35
C ALA A 420 22.17 26.06 7.36
N ARG A 421 22.11 25.77 6.05
CA ARG A 421 22.54 26.71 5.00
C ARG A 421 21.74 28.02 5.02
N THR A 422 20.43 27.98 5.25
CA THR A 422 19.62 29.23 5.30
C THR A 422 19.97 30.15 6.46
N VAL A 423 20.53 29.62 7.55
CA VAL A 423 20.97 30.38 8.72
C VAL A 423 22.50 30.51 8.82
N ASN A 424 23.22 30.17 7.75
CA ASN A 424 24.69 30.18 7.69
C ASN A 424 25.38 29.38 8.81
N PHE A 425 24.78 28.27 9.24
CA PHE A 425 25.32 27.37 10.26
C PHE A 425 25.95 26.13 9.61
N ASP A 426 27.19 25.79 10.01
CA ASP A 426 27.89 24.62 9.48
C ASP A 426 27.64 23.38 10.35
N ILE A 427 26.55 22.66 10.05
CA ILE A 427 26.11 21.50 10.82
C ILE A 427 27.11 20.34 10.83
N ILE A 428 27.85 20.13 9.73
CA ILE A 428 28.69 18.94 9.54
C ILE A 428 29.84 18.94 10.54
N LYS A 429 30.38 20.12 10.89
CA LYS A 429 31.43 20.27 11.91
C LYS A 429 31.01 19.83 13.31
N TYR A 430 29.71 19.82 13.58
CA TYR A 430 29.17 19.47 14.90
C TYR A 430 28.67 18.01 14.95
N LEU A 431 28.73 17.24 13.86
CA LEU A 431 28.29 15.84 13.85
C LEU A 431 29.46 14.91 14.14
N TYR A 432 29.28 14.04 15.15
CA TYR A 432 30.32 13.12 15.61
C TYR A 432 30.78 12.12 14.53
N ASP A 433 29.87 11.66 13.67
CA ASP A 433 30.13 10.62 12.67
C ASP A 433 31.00 11.11 11.49
N PHE A 434 31.13 12.43 11.29
CA PHE A 434 31.86 13.05 10.18
C PHE A 434 33.23 13.64 10.59
N LEU A 435 33.69 13.34 11.80
CA LEU A 435 34.98 13.75 12.39
C LEU A 435 35.90 12.55 12.63
#